data_AF-A0A2X2VD91-F1
#
_entry.id   AF-A0A2X2VD91-F1
#
_cell.length_a   1.000
_cell.length_b   1.000
_cell.length_c   1.000
_cell.angle_alpha   90.00
_cell.angle_beta   90.00
_cell.angle_gamma   90.00
#
_symmetry.space_group_name_H-M   'P 1'
#
loop_
_entity.id
_entity.type
_entity.pdbx_description
1 polymer ?
#
loop_
_entity_poly.entity_id
_entity_poly.type
_entity_poly.pdbx_seq_one_letter_code
_entity_poly.pdbx_strand_id
1 'polypeptide(L)'
;MDTLSQFKNELEAEYQTTRKFFETYPDEKNDYAPHEKSMKMLPLATHIAEIFEWPNTMLTTSELDFGSGDYQPKQLSTREDLLQTLDQNFKSGKAALENANENDLTASWALKNNGEELAKWSKYESIRHALNQITHHRAQLGVYYRINDIPLPGSYGPSADHQAF
;
A
#
# COMPACT_ATOMS: atom_id res chain seq x y z
N MET A 1 22.60 9.76 -7.18
CA MET A 1 21.66 8.64 -7.38
C MET A 1 20.37 9.22 -7.90
N ASP A 2 19.64 8.48 -8.73
CA ASP A 2 18.32 8.89 -9.24
C ASP A 2 17.23 8.17 -8.43
N THR A 3 17.14 8.52 -7.15
CA THR A 3 16.34 7.79 -6.15
C THR A 3 14.86 8.03 -6.37
N LEU A 4 14.48 9.28 -6.68
CA LEU A 4 13.10 9.64 -6.98
C LEU A 4 12.56 8.92 -8.21
N SER A 5 13.37 8.77 -9.26
CA SER A 5 12.99 7.98 -10.43
C SER A 5 12.78 6.50 -10.09
N GLN A 6 13.67 5.92 -9.27
CA GLN A 6 13.51 4.54 -8.80
C GLN A 6 12.21 4.36 -8.01
N PHE A 7 11.89 5.26 -7.09
CA PHE A 7 10.63 5.21 -6.35
C PHE A 7 9.41 5.38 -7.25
N LYS A 8 9.43 6.27 -8.23
CA LYS A 8 8.30 6.44 -9.18
C LYS A 8 8.08 5.18 -10.01
N ASN A 9 9.15 4.60 -10.54
CA ASN A 9 9.06 3.38 -11.35
C ASN A 9 8.55 2.19 -10.53
N GLU A 10 9.02 2.06 -9.30
CA GLU A 10 8.57 1.01 -8.39
C GLU A 10 7.11 1.22 -7.97
N LEU A 11 6.72 2.43 -7.57
CA LEU A 11 5.33 2.76 -7.22
C LEU A 11 4.35 2.45 -8.38
N GLU A 12 4.71 2.82 -9.62
CA GLU A 12 3.93 2.50 -10.82
C GLU A 12 3.82 0.98 -11.04
N ALA A 13 4.93 0.25 -11.00
CA ALA A 13 4.92 -1.21 -11.18
C ALA A 13 4.07 -1.93 -10.11
N GLU A 14 4.20 -1.49 -8.86
CA GLU A 14 3.44 -2.02 -7.74
C GLU A 14 1.94 -1.65 -7.85
N TYR A 15 1.61 -0.45 -8.34
CA TYR A 15 0.23 -0.02 -8.61
C TYR A 15 -0.44 -0.91 -9.65
N GLN A 16 0.21 -1.11 -10.81
CA GLN A 16 -0.34 -1.96 -11.87
C GLN A 16 -0.59 -3.39 -11.41
N THR A 17 0.30 -3.91 -10.57
CA THR A 17 0.17 -5.26 -10.02
C THR A 17 -0.96 -5.35 -9.00
N THR A 18 -1.03 -4.41 -8.05
CA THR A 18 -2.10 -4.35 -7.06
C THR A 18 -3.47 -4.15 -7.71
N ARG A 19 -3.55 -3.33 -8.77
CA ARG A 19 -4.80 -3.10 -9.50
C ARG A 19 -5.40 -4.40 -10.04
N LYS A 20 -4.58 -5.30 -10.59
CA LYS A 20 -5.03 -6.63 -11.06
C LYS A 20 -5.62 -7.47 -9.93
N PHE A 21 -5.04 -7.41 -8.72
CA PHE A 21 -5.59 -8.10 -7.55
C PHE A 21 -6.95 -7.53 -7.17
N PHE A 22 -7.09 -6.19 -7.19
CA PHE A 22 -8.37 -5.58 -6.86
C PHE A 22 -9.44 -5.84 -7.92
N GLU A 23 -9.10 -5.95 -9.20
CA GLU A 23 -10.06 -6.32 -10.25
C GLU A 23 -10.73 -7.69 -10.02
N THR A 24 -10.02 -8.64 -9.40
CA THR A 24 -10.58 -9.96 -9.04
C THR A 24 -11.08 -10.04 -7.60
N TYR A 25 -11.14 -8.91 -6.88
CA TYR A 25 -11.57 -8.88 -5.48
C TYR A 25 -13.04 -9.34 -5.30
N PRO A 26 -13.34 -10.22 -4.33
CA PRO A 26 -14.70 -10.70 -4.07
C PRO A 26 -15.34 -9.98 -2.89
N ASP A 27 -16.31 -9.11 -3.17
CA ASP A 27 -17.03 -8.32 -2.17
C ASP A 27 -17.68 -9.18 -1.07
N GLU A 28 -18.13 -10.39 -1.41
CA GLU A 28 -18.76 -11.33 -0.48
C GLU A 28 -17.78 -11.94 0.54
N LYS A 29 -16.47 -11.69 0.40
CA LYS A 29 -15.41 -12.20 1.28
C LYS A 29 -14.80 -11.14 2.18
N ASN A 30 -15.39 -9.94 2.27
CA ASN A 30 -14.88 -8.83 3.07
C ASN A 30 -14.48 -9.21 4.50
N ASP A 31 -15.27 -10.07 5.16
CA ASP A 31 -15.05 -10.52 6.54
C ASP A 31 -14.17 -11.77 6.68
N TYR A 32 -13.72 -12.37 5.58
CA TYR A 32 -12.89 -13.56 5.61
C TYR A 32 -11.51 -13.25 6.22
N ALA A 33 -11.03 -14.16 7.07
CA ALA A 33 -9.64 -14.22 7.51
C ALA A 33 -9.22 -15.70 7.60
N PRO A 34 -8.01 -16.08 7.17
CA PRO A 34 -7.54 -17.47 7.27
C PRO A 34 -7.26 -17.92 8.71
N HIS A 35 -7.14 -16.97 9.64
CA HIS A 35 -6.97 -17.20 11.07
C HIS A 35 -7.57 -16.03 11.86
N GLU A 36 -8.03 -16.26 13.10
CA GLU A 36 -8.58 -15.22 14.00
C GLU A 36 -7.60 -14.07 14.33
N LYS A 37 -6.30 -14.30 14.10
CA LYS A 37 -5.21 -13.33 14.33
C LYS A 37 -4.82 -12.59 13.06
N SER A 38 -5.38 -12.99 11.92
CA SER A 38 -5.13 -12.38 10.64
C SER A 38 -6.07 -11.20 10.44
N MET A 39 -5.58 -10.17 9.76
CA MET A 39 -6.43 -9.09 9.28
C MET A 39 -7.51 -9.66 8.34
N LYS A 40 -8.74 -9.16 8.44
CA LYS A 40 -9.80 -9.54 7.50
C LYS A 40 -9.46 -9.05 6.09
N MET A 41 -10.03 -9.71 5.07
CA MET A 41 -9.70 -9.46 3.66
C MET A 41 -9.91 -8.00 3.25
N LEU A 42 -11.04 -7.38 3.62
CA LEU A 42 -11.30 -5.98 3.26
C LEU A 42 -10.36 -4.99 3.96
N PRO A 43 -10.15 -5.05 5.29
CA PRO A 43 -9.13 -4.24 5.94
C PRO A 43 -7.72 -4.43 5.35
N LEU A 44 -7.35 -5.66 4.96
CA LEU A 44 -6.04 -5.92 4.32
C LEU A 44 -5.94 -5.25 2.96
N ALA A 45 -6.96 -5.39 2.11
CA ALA A 45 -6.99 -4.73 0.80
C ALA A 45 -7.03 -3.21 0.93
N THR A 46 -7.79 -2.68 1.90
CA THR A 46 -7.85 -1.24 2.21
C THR A 46 -6.48 -0.72 2.61
N HIS A 47 -5.79 -1.43 3.51
CA HIS A 47 -4.45 -1.05 3.96
C HIS A 47 -3.46 -1.00 2.79
N ILE A 48 -3.48 -2.00 1.89
CA ILE A 48 -2.65 -2.00 0.68
C ILE A 48 -2.92 -0.74 -0.17
N ALA A 49 -4.19 -0.37 -0.37
CA ALA A 49 -4.56 0.82 -1.13
C ALA A 49 -4.07 2.12 -0.46
N GLU A 50 -4.17 2.22 0.86
CA GLU A 50 -3.74 3.37 1.66
C GLU A 50 -2.23 3.62 1.60
N ILE A 51 -1.40 2.57 1.51
CA ILE A 51 0.06 2.71 1.46
C ILE A 51 0.53 3.50 0.22
N PHE A 52 -0.23 3.50 -0.88
CA PHE A 52 0.12 4.27 -2.08
C PHE A 52 0.12 5.80 -1.85
N GLU A 53 -0.58 6.28 -0.81
CA GLU A 53 -0.58 7.69 -0.42
C GLU A 53 0.67 8.06 0.39
N TRP A 54 1.31 7.09 1.05
CA TRP A 54 2.34 7.34 2.04
C TRP A 54 3.56 8.11 1.52
N PRO A 55 4.00 8.00 0.25
CA PRO A 55 5.01 8.90 -0.28
C PRO A 55 4.63 10.37 -0.14
N ASN A 56 3.37 10.74 -0.40
CA ASN A 56 2.88 12.10 -0.20
C ASN A 56 2.89 12.48 1.28
N THR A 57 2.34 11.65 2.16
CA THR A 57 2.36 11.89 3.61
C THR A 57 3.78 12.13 4.12
N MET A 58 4.71 11.24 3.78
CA MET A 58 6.10 11.33 4.24
C MET A 58 6.81 12.56 3.68
N LEU A 59 6.57 12.93 2.42
CA LEU A 59 7.19 14.11 1.82
C LEU A 59 6.62 15.42 2.36
N THR A 60 5.33 15.47 2.70
CA THR A 60 4.64 16.71 3.09
C THR A 60 4.54 16.93 4.60
N THR A 61 4.77 15.90 5.42
CA THR A 61 4.78 16.02 6.88
C THR A 61 6.16 15.70 7.47
N SER A 62 6.33 15.98 8.78
CA SER A 62 7.48 15.51 9.57
C SER A 62 7.18 14.25 10.38
N GLU A 63 5.90 13.93 10.54
CA GLU A 63 5.45 12.79 11.33
C GLU A 63 4.03 12.35 10.94
N LEU A 64 3.67 11.14 11.36
CA LEU A 64 2.29 10.64 11.41
C LEU A 64 2.05 10.03 12.78
N ASP A 65 1.01 10.48 13.46
CA ASP A 65 0.56 9.90 14.73
C ASP A 65 -0.76 9.17 14.54
N PHE A 66 -0.77 7.85 14.71
CA PHE A 66 -1.99 7.05 14.57
C PHE A 66 -2.95 7.20 15.74
N GLY A 67 -2.46 7.64 16.91
CA GLY A 67 -3.25 7.76 18.13
C GLY A 67 -3.87 9.15 18.31
N SER A 68 -3.40 10.18 17.60
CA SER A 68 -3.94 11.55 17.70
C SER A 68 -5.38 11.69 17.18
N GLY A 69 -5.91 10.66 16.49
CA GLY A 69 -7.25 10.66 15.91
C GLY A 69 -7.34 11.22 14.49
N ASP A 70 -6.23 11.74 13.96
CA ASP A 70 -6.14 12.33 12.61
C ASP A 70 -6.22 11.25 11.50
N TYR A 71 -5.89 10.00 11.83
CA TYR A 71 -6.06 8.87 10.93
C TYR A 71 -7.39 8.14 11.17
N GLN A 72 -8.31 8.27 10.21
CA GLN A 72 -9.51 7.45 10.15
C GLN A 72 -9.38 6.52 8.94
N PRO A 73 -9.35 5.19 9.13
CA PRO A 73 -9.33 4.25 8.01
C PRO A 73 -10.49 4.54 7.06
N LYS A 74 -10.24 4.52 5.75
CA LYS A 74 -11.32 4.69 4.78
C LYS A 74 -12.34 3.55 4.97
N GLN A 75 -13.61 3.89 5.17
CA GLN A 75 -14.68 2.89 5.19
C GLN A 75 -15.04 2.52 3.75
N LEU A 76 -14.33 1.54 3.21
CA LEU A 76 -14.62 0.93 1.92
C LEU A 76 -15.61 -0.22 2.12
N SER A 77 -16.33 -0.61 1.09
CA SER A 77 -17.24 -1.76 1.16
C SER A 77 -17.20 -2.66 -0.08
N THR A 78 -16.73 -2.12 -1.21
CA THR A 78 -16.77 -2.80 -2.50
C THR A 78 -15.42 -2.76 -3.21
N ARG A 79 -15.25 -3.64 -4.19
CA ARG A 79 -14.17 -3.64 -5.16
C ARG A 79 -14.02 -2.29 -5.86
N GLU A 80 -15.12 -1.64 -6.20
CA GLU A 80 -15.09 -0.34 -6.86
C GLU A 80 -14.47 0.71 -5.94
N ASP A 81 -14.83 0.70 -4.65
CA ASP A 81 -14.23 1.60 -3.65
C ASP A 81 -12.73 1.37 -3.50
N LEU A 82 -12.28 0.11 -3.54
CA LEU A 82 -10.87 -0.28 -3.50
C LEU A 82 -10.11 0.25 -4.73
N LEU A 83 -10.66 0.07 -5.94
CA LEU A 83 -10.05 0.57 -7.18
C LEU A 83 -10.00 2.09 -7.21
N GLN A 84 -11.08 2.77 -6.83
CA GLN A 84 -11.13 4.22 -6.78
C GLN A 84 -10.12 4.78 -5.76
N THR A 85 -10.04 4.16 -4.59
CA THR A 85 -9.09 4.54 -3.53
C THR A 85 -7.65 4.34 -3.99
N LEU A 86 -7.35 3.19 -4.61
CA LEU A 86 -6.03 2.90 -5.16
C LEU A 86 -5.62 3.96 -6.19
N ASP A 87 -6.51 4.29 -7.14
CA ASP A 87 -6.24 5.29 -8.18
C ASP A 87 -5.99 6.69 -7.61
N GLN A 88 -6.76 7.09 -6.60
CA GLN A 88 -6.59 8.38 -5.94
C GLN A 88 -5.26 8.45 -5.20
N ASN A 89 -4.97 7.46 -4.36
CA ASN A 89 -3.77 7.42 -3.54
C ASN A 89 -2.51 7.29 -4.41
N PHE A 90 -2.56 6.48 -5.46
CA PHE A 90 -1.47 6.37 -6.44
C PHE A 90 -1.16 7.71 -7.12
N LYS A 91 -2.18 8.43 -7.59
CA LYS A 91 -2.00 9.75 -8.23
C LYS A 91 -1.34 10.75 -7.29
N SER A 92 -1.77 10.78 -6.03
CA SER A 92 -1.21 11.67 -5.02
C SER A 92 0.23 11.30 -4.67
N GLY A 93 0.52 10.03 -4.36
CA GLY A 93 1.87 9.55 -4.08
C GLY A 93 2.84 9.79 -5.24
N LYS A 94 2.39 9.56 -6.48
CA LYS A 94 3.17 9.84 -7.70
C LYS A 94 3.44 11.34 -7.86
N ALA A 95 2.43 12.19 -7.69
CA ALA A 95 2.59 13.64 -7.79
C ALA A 95 3.57 14.18 -6.73
N ALA A 96 3.54 13.65 -5.51
CA ALA A 96 4.50 14.05 -4.48
C ALA A 96 5.94 13.70 -4.87
N LEU A 97 6.18 12.48 -5.37
CA LEU A 97 7.50 12.06 -5.87
C LEU A 97 7.95 12.85 -7.10
N GLU A 98 7.04 13.31 -7.94
CA GLU A 98 7.35 14.16 -9.10
C GLU A 98 7.76 15.58 -8.72
N ASN A 99 7.23 16.11 -7.61
CA ASN A 99 7.51 17.47 -7.13
C ASN A 99 8.66 17.53 -6.11
N ALA A 100 9.05 16.41 -5.51
CA ALA A 100 10.16 16.34 -4.58
C ALA A 100 11.51 16.50 -5.26
N ASN A 101 12.53 16.83 -4.48
CA ASN A 101 13.93 16.81 -4.87
C ASN A 101 14.74 15.91 -3.92
N GLU A 102 15.89 15.41 -4.36
CA GLU A 102 16.66 14.38 -3.63
C GLU A 102 17.01 14.78 -2.19
N ASN A 103 17.17 16.07 -1.91
CA ASN A 103 17.44 16.56 -0.56
C ASN A 103 16.25 16.37 0.39
N ASP A 104 15.02 16.40 -0.11
CA ASP A 104 13.81 16.17 0.71
C ASP A 104 13.84 14.77 1.34
N LEU A 105 14.46 13.79 0.67
CA LEU A 105 14.55 12.42 1.14
C LEU A 105 15.45 12.26 2.39
N THR A 106 16.28 13.25 2.70
CA THR A 106 17.27 13.19 3.80
C THR A 106 16.69 13.59 5.15
N ALA A 107 15.59 14.36 5.16
CA ALA A 107 14.96 14.80 6.39
C ALA A 107 14.42 13.60 7.20
N SER A 108 14.45 13.70 8.52
CA SER A 108 13.83 12.69 9.38
C SER A 108 12.31 12.77 9.34
N TRP A 109 11.67 11.61 9.45
CA TRP A 109 10.24 11.43 9.59
C TRP A 109 9.94 10.44 10.72
N ALA A 110 8.95 10.75 11.56
CA ALA A 110 8.62 9.95 12.73
C ALA A 110 7.23 9.32 12.62
N LEU A 111 7.14 8.04 12.99
CA LEU A 111 5.88 7.36 13.21
C LEU A 111 5.57 7.34 14.71
N LYS A 112 4.38 7.79 15.08
CA LYS A 112 3.93 7.90 16.46
C LYS A 112 2.59 7.21 16.71
N ASN A 113 2.31 6.97 17.98
CA ASN A 113 1.01 6.55 18.46
C ASN A 113 0.73 7.19 19.82
N ASN A 114 -0.25 8.10 19.87
CA ASN A 114 -0.60 8.89 21.06
C ASN A 114 0.62 9.66 21.61
N GLY A 115 1.40 10.26 20.72
CA GLY A 115 2.61 11.02 21.04
C GLY A 115 3.86 10.16 21.29
N GLU A 116 3.74 8.84 21.42
CA GLU A 116 4.89 7.94 21.59
C GLU A 116 5.54 7.65 20.23
N GLU A 117 6.83 7.92 20.10
CA GLU A 117 7.61 7.60 18.89
C GLU A 117 7.81 6.09 18.79
N LEU A 118 7.12 5.46 17.83
CA LEU A 118 7.25 4.04 17.52
C LEU A 118 8.45 3.76 16.64
N ALA A 119 8.74 4.68 15.72
CA ALA A 119 9.88 4.58 14.82
C ALA A 119 10.26 5.94 14.25
N LYS A 120 11.52 6.03 13.81
CA LYS A 120 12.07 7.22 13.17
C LYS A 120 13.11 6.84 12.14
N TRP A 121 12.96 7.41 10.96
CA TRP A 121 13.81 7.14 9.81
C TRP A 121 14.03 8.41 9.00
N SER A 122 14.90 8.38 8.01
CA SER A 122 14.84 9.35 6.91
C SER A 122 13.55 9.18 6.10
N LYS A 123 13.13 10.21 5.36
CA LYS A 123 12.02 10.11 4.40
C LYS A 123 12.32 9.08 3.32
N TYR A 124 13.58 8.96 2.88
CA TYR A 124 14.03 7.87 2.00
C TYR A 124 13.68 6.49 2.55
N GLU A 125 14.15 6.19 3.77
CA GLU A 125 13.95 4.89 4.42
C GLU A 125 12.46 4.62 4.66
N SER A 126 11.70 5.66 5.02
CA SER A 126 10.26 5.56 5.27
C SER A 126 9.49 5.19 3.98
N ILE A 127 9.78 5.86 2.85
CA ILE A 127 9.15 5.57 1.55
C ILE A 127 9.55 4.19 1.05
N ARG A 128 10.84 3.83 1.18
CA ARG A 128 11.32 2.48 0.85
C ARG A 128 10.61 1.41 1.70
N HIS A 129 10.40 1.67 2.98
CA HIS A 129 9.65 0.77 3.86
C HIS A 129 8.20 0.65 3.41
N ALA A 130 7.53 1.76 3.05
CA ALA A 130 6.17 1.76 2.54
C ALA A 130 6.01 0.90 1.28
N LEU A 131 6.89 1.05 0.29
CA LEU A 131 6.85 0.24 -0.94
C LEU A 131 6.99 -1.26 -0.63
N ASN A 132 7.88 -1.64 0.28
CA ASN A 132 8.01 -3.02 0.73
C ASN A 132 6.74 -3.56 1.40
N GLN A 133 5.98 -2.71 2.12
CA GLN A 133 4.71 -3.09 2.74
C GLN A 133 3.64 -3.42 1.70
N ILE A 134 3.62 -2.72 0.56
CA ILE A 134 2.70 -3.04 -0.57
C ILE A 134 2.93 -4.49 -1.01
N THR A 135 4.18 -4.84 -1.30
CA THR A 135 4.55 -6.21 -1.71
C THR A 135 4.23 -7.23 -0.63
N HIS A 136 4.59 -6.94 0.63
CA HIS A 136 4.38 -7.82 1.77
C HIS A 136 2.89 -8.15 1.96
N HIS A 137 2.03 -7.14 2.02
CA HIS A 137 0.61 -7.32 2.26
C HIS A 137 -0.13 -7.85 1.03
N ARG A 138 0.27 -7.47 -0.19
CA ARG A 138 -0.29 -8.08 -1.40
C ARG A 138 0.02 -9.57 -1.47
N ALA A 139 1.20 -10.02 -1.04
CA ALA A 139 1.51 -11.45 -0.94
C ALA A 139 0.60 -12.17 0.07
N GLN A 140 0.29 -11.54 1.21
CA GLN A 140 -0.71 -12.07 2.15
C GLN A 140 -2.09 -12.19 1.49
N LEU A 141 -2.55 -11.15 0.78
CA LEU A 141 -3.81 -11.16 0.05
C LEU A 141 -3.84 -12.27 -1.01
N GLY A 142 -2.70 -12.53 -1.68
CA GLY A 142 -2.57 -13.61 -2.64
C GLY A 142 -2.79 -15.00 -2.03
N VAL A 143 -2.36 -15.23 -0.79
CA VAL A 143 -2.69 -16.46 -0.06
C VAL A 143 -4.19 -16.53 0.25
N TYR A 144 -4.84 -15.42 0.57
CA TYR A 144 -6.27 -15.41 0.84
C TYR A 144 -7.05 -15.74 -0.42
N TYR A 145 -6.61 -15.22 -1.58
CA TYR A 145 -7.19 -15.54 -2.87
C TYR A 145 -7.07 -17.04 -3.18
N ARG A 146 -5.87 -17.59 -2.99
CA ARG A 146 -5.61 -19.02 -3.20
C ARG A 146 -6.51 -19.92 -2.35
N ILE A 147 -6.71 -19.58 -1.07
CA ILE A 147 -7.52 -20.42 -0.14
C ILE A 147 -9.02 -20.33 -0.45
N ASN A 148 -9.48 -19.23 -1.04
CA ASN A 148 -10.89 -19.00 -1.35
C ASN A 148 -11.25 -19.29 -2.82
N ASP A 149 -10.38 -19.98 -3.57
CA ASP A 149 -10.57 -20.30 -4.99
C ASP A 149 -10.83 -19.05 -5.87
N ILE A 150 -10.22 -17.92 -5.50
CA ILE A 150 -10.25 -16.68 -6.27
C ILE A 150 -9.08 -16.71 -7.25
N PRO A 151 -9.28 -16.42 -8.56
CA PRO A 151 -8.19 -16.35 -9.52
C PRO A 151 -7.09 -15.41 -9.05
N LEU A 152 -5.88 -15.94 -8.89
CA LEU A 152 -4.73 -15.20 -8.36
C LEU A 152 -3.93 -14.58 -9.50
N PRO A 153 -3.87 -13.25 -9.67
CA PRO A 153 -3.01 -12.62 -10.67
C PRO A 153 -1.52 -12.89 -10.40
N GLY A 154 -0.71 -12.84 -11.45
CA GLY A 154 0.74 -12.82 -11.31
C GLY A 154 1.22 -11.53 -10.63
N SER A 155 2.27 -11.61 -9.81
CA SER A 155 2.91 -10.44 -9.20
C SER A 155 4.19 -10.06 -9.94
N TYR A 156 5.28 -10.81 -9.72
CA TYR A 156 6.56 -10.61 -10.40
C TYR A 156 6.85 -11.68 -11.46
N GLY A 157 5.96 -12.66 -11.54
CA GLY A 157 6.00 -13.77 -12.47
C GLY A 157 4.63 -14.45 -12.50
N PRO A 158 4.50 -15.53 -13.27
CA PRO A 158 3.25 -16.22 -13.45
C PRO A 158 2.72 -16.81 -12.14
N SER A 159 1.40 -16.93 -12.04
CA SER A 159 0.70 -17.72 -11.03
C SER A 159 0.15 -19.01 -11.67
N ALA A 160 -0.40 -19.92 -10.86
CA ALA A 160 -1.08 -21.10 -11.41
C ALA A 160 -2.24 -20.74 -12.36
N ASP A 161 -2.89 -19.58 -12.14
CA ASP A 161 -4.07 -19.11 -12.85
C ASP A 161 -3.72 -18.15 -14.02
N HIS A 162 -2.50 -17.61 -14.03
CA HIS A 162 -1.98 -16.71 -15.07
C HIS A 162 -0.54 -17.09 -15.43
N GLN A 163 -0.37 -17.91 -16.47
CA GLN A 163 0.91 -18.50 -16.88
C GLN A 163 1.77 -17.62 -17.81
N ALA A 164 1.30 -16.42 -18.17
CA ALA A 164 2.03 -15.50 -19.05
C ALA A 164 3.01 -14.61 -18.26
N PHE A 165 4.13 -14.26 -18.91
CA PHE A 165 5.09 -13.26 -18.45
C PHE A 165 4.72 -11.87 -18.98
#